data_AF-A0A653ERZ4-F1
#
_entry.id   AF-A0A653ERZ4-F1
#
_cell.length_a   1.000
_cell.length_b   1.000
_cell.length_c   1.000
_cell.angle_alpha   90.00
_cell.angle_beta   90.00
_cell.angle_gamma   90.00
#
_symmetry.space_group_name_H-M   'P 1'
#
loop_
_entity.id
_entity.type
_entity.pdbx_description
1 polymer ?
#
loop_
_entity_poly.entity_id
_entity_poly.type
_entity_poly.pdbx_seq_one_letter_code
_entity_poly.pdbx_strand_id
1 'polypeptide(L)'
;MTPQMTSCPPPSTSEPSREEQARALCLRLLTARSRTRAELSGQLAKRGYPDDISNRVLDRLAAVGLVDDTDFAEQWVQYRRANTGKSKRALAAELHTKGVDNDVITTVLAGIDAGAERARAEQLVRARLRRETLGEDNRDEARVSRRLVAMLARRGYSQTVACEVVIAELAAERERRRV
;
A
#
# COMPACT_ATOMS: atom_id res chain seq x y z
N MET A 1 67.34 -4.50 -5.41
CA MET A 1 66.00 -4.93 -4.96
C MET A 1 65.06 -3.75 -5.19
N THR A 2 64.52 -3.63 -6.39
CA THR A 2 63.62 -2.54 -6.80
C THR A 2 62.17 -2.94 -6.54
N PRO A 3 61.34 -2.10 -5.90
CA PRO A 3 59.94 -2.42 -5.68
C PRO A 3 59.17 -2.21 -6.98
N GLN A 4 58.46 -3.25 -7.43
CA GLN A 4 57.48 -3.11 -8.51
C GLN A 4 56.29 -2.31 -7.99
N MET A 5 56.09 -1.12 -8.54
CA MET A 5 54.88 -0.34 -8.37
C MET A 5 53.75 -1.05 -9.11
N THR A 6 52.84 -1.67 -8.35
CA THR A 6 51.53 -2.10 -8.84
C THR A 6 50.75 -0.85 -9.31
N SER A 7 50.72 -0.67 -10.62
CA SER A 7 49.88 0.31 -11.31
C SER A 7 48.41 -0.08 -11.14
N CYS A 8 47.65 0.72 -10.37
CA CYS A 8 46.20 0.72 -10.45
C CYS A 8 45.82 1.29 -11.83
N PRO A 9 45.10 0.55 -12.69
CA PRO A 9 44.60 1.12 -13.93
C PRO A 9 43.63 2.27 -13.58
N PRO A 10 43.64 3.38 -14.32
CA PRO A 10 42.73 4.49 -14.07
C PRO A 10 41.27 4.04 -14.23
N PRO A 11 40.31 4.65 -13.51
CA PRO A 11 38.89 4.37 -13.74
C PRO A 11 38.57 4.64 -15.20
N SER A 12 37.96 3.66 -15.88
CA SER A 12 37.58 3.77 -17.29
C SER A 12 36.65 4.97 -17.48
N THR A 13 37.10 6.00 -18.20
CA THR A 13 36.37 7.25 -18.49
C THR A 13 35.42 7.12 -19.69
N SER A 14 35.01 5.91 -20.05
CA SER A 14 33.95 5.71 -21.05
C SER A 14 32.62 6.23 -20.50
N GLU A 15 31.81 6.88 -21.34
CA GLU A 15 30.45 7.27 -20.98
C GLU A 15 29.70 6.06 -20.38
N PRO A 16 28.95 6.26 -19.27
CA PRO A 16 28.28 5.16 -18.61
C PRO A 16 27.33 4.49 -19.59
N SER A 17 27.37 3.17 -19.65
CA SER A 17 26.48 2.39 -20.50
C SER A 17 25.02 2.73 -20.20
N ARG A 18 24.14 2.56 -21.20
CA ARG A 18 22.71 2.83 -21.03
C ARG A 18 22.09 2.02 -19.88
N GLU A 19 22.64 0.83 -19.61
CA GLU A 19 22.28 0.00 -18.46
C GLU A 19 22.71 0.60 -17.11
N GLU A 20 23.93 1.14 -17.01
CA GLU A 20 24.41 1.81 -15.81
C GLU A 20 23.61 3.08 -15.51
N GLN A 21 23.24 3.83 -16.56
CA GLN A 21 22.39 5.01 -16.41
C GLN A 21 20.98 4.63 -15.92
N ALA A 22 20.38 3.58 -16.48
CA ALA A 22 19.11 3.02 -16.02
C ALA A 22 19.18 2.57 -14.55
N ARG A 23 20.25 1.86 -14.18
CA ARG A 23 20.48 1.42 -12.79
C ARG A 23 20.62 2.61 -11.84
N ALA A 24 21.43 3.60 -12.19
CA ALA A 24 21.62 4.80 -11.38
C ALA A 24 20.30 5.56 -11.15
N LEU A 25 19.46 5.63 -12.19
CA LEU A 25 18.11 6.19 -12.08
C LEU A 25 17.24 5.39 -11.10
N CYS A 26 17.18 4.07 -11.23
CA CYS A 26 16.40 3.22 -10.33
C CYS A 26 16.85 3.36 -8.88
N LEU A 27 18.16 3.33 -8.64
CA LEU A 27 18.73 3.50 -7.29
C LEU A 27 18.32 4.84 -6.69
N ARG A 28 18.45 5.94 -7.44
CA ARG A 28 18.01 7.27 -6.99
C ARG A 28 16.52 7.32 -6.67
N LEU A 29 15.69 6.64 -7.47
CA LEU A 29 14.25 6.57 -7.23
C LEU A 29 13.89 5.76 -5.98
N LEU A 30 14.66 4.70 -5.69
CA LEU A 30 14.51 3.82 -4.52
C LEU A 30 15.00 4.49 -3.23
N THR A 31 16.05 5.31 -3.28
CA THR A 31 16.52 6.10 -2.13
C THR A 31 15.45 7.07 -1.62
N ALA A 32 14.62 7.61 -2.53
CA ALA A 32 13.56 8.54 -2.15
C ALA A 32 12.36 7.85 -1.46
N ARG A 33 12.00 6.65 -1.92
CA ARG A 33 10.97 5.77 -1.32
C ARG A 33 11.01 4.38 -1.96
N SER A 34 10.44 3.40 -1.27
CA SER A 34 10.13 2.10 -1.86
C SER A 34 9.20 2.24 -3.07
N ARG A 35 9.42 1.39 -4.08
CA ARG A 35 8.73 1.39 -5.37
C ARG A 35 8.57 -0.04 -5.86
N THR A 36 7.47 -0.29 -6.57
CA THR A 36 7.26 -1.57 -7.24
C THR A 36 8.10 -1.66 -8.52
N ARG A 37 8.31 -2.90 -8.98
CA ARG A 37 8.93 -3.16 -10.28
C ARG A 37 8.20 -2.43 -11.41
N ALA A 38 6.87 -2.46 -11.41
CA ALA A 38 6.06 -1.77 -12.41
C ALA A 38 6.22 -0.25 -12.37
N GLU A 39 6.29 0.37 -11.19
CA GLU A 39 6.56 1.81 -11.06
C GLU A 39 7.94 2.16 -11.65
N LEU A 40 8.97 1.36 -11.40
CA LEU A 40 10.31 1.58 -11.93
C LEU A 40 10.37 1.38 -13.45
N SER A 41 9.76 0.31 -13.97
CA SER A 41 9.65 0.05 -15.40
C SER A 41 8.96 1.22 -16.12
N GLY A 42 7.86 1.73 -15.57
CA GLY A 42 7.19 2.91 -16.12
C GLY A 42 8.05 4.19 -16.10
N GLN A 43 8.95 4.35 -15.12
CA GLN A 43 9.88 5.48 -15.07
C GLN A 43 11.04 5.36 -16.06
N LEU A 44 11.46 4.13 -16.37
CA LEU A 44 12.46 3.83 -17.40
C LEU A 44 11.87 4.05 -18.79
N ALA A 45 10.68 3.51 -19.06
CA ALA A 45 9.98 3.70 -20.32
C ALA A 45 9.72 5.18 -20.64
N LYS A 46 9.31 5.98 -19.64
CA LYS A 46 9.14 7.44 -19.78
C LYS A 46 10.41 8.19 -20.18
N ARG A 47 11.58 7.60 -19.95
CA ARG A 47 12.89 8.16 -20.34
C ARG A 47 13.47 7.50 -21.60
N GLY A 48 12.71 6.64 -22.27
CA GLY A 48 13.11 5.99 -23.50
C GLY A 48 14.17 4.91 -23.31
N TYR A 49 14.22 4.25 -22.16
CA TYR A 49 15.02 3.05 -22.00
C TYR A 49 14.32 1.86 -22.69
N PRO A 50 15.03 1.08 -23.53
CA PRO A 50 14.52 -0.17 -24.09
C PRO A 50 14.09 -1.18 -23.01
N ASP A 51 13.11 -2.02 -23.34
CA ASP A 51 12.54 -3.00 -22.41
C ASP A 51 13.54 -4.09 -22.00
N ASP A 52 14.42 -4.53 -22.89
CA ASP A 52 15.47 -5.51 -22.62
C ASP A 52 16.48 -4.99 -21.59
N ILE A 53 16.91 -3.73 -21.72
CA ILE A 53 17.78 -3.06 -20.74
C ILE A 53 17.04 -2.89 -19.41
N SER A 54 15.79 -2.42 -19.47
CA SER A 54 14.98 -2.19 -18.27
C SER A 54 14.78 -3.48 -17.47
N ASN A 55 14.40 -4.57 -18.15
CA ASN A 55 14.20 -5.87 -17.53
C ASN A 55 15.49 -6.39 -16.88
N ARG A 56 16.61 -6.37 -17.60
CA ARG A 56 17.91 -6.79 -17.05
C ARG A 56 18.32 -6.02 -15.79
N VAL A 57 18.13 -4.70 -15.78
CA VAL A 57 18.43 -3.86 -14.61
C VAL A 57 17.51 -4.22 -13.46
N LEU A 58 16.20 -4.32 -13.69
CA LEU A 58 15.22 -4.63 -12.67
C LEU A 58 15.39 -6.05 -12.10
N ASP A 59 15.76 -7.02 -12.93
CA ASP A 59 16.08 -8.39 -12.52
C ASP A 59 17.30 -8.43 -11.60
N ARG A 60 18.36 -7.70 -11.96
CA ARG A 60 19.54 -7.57 -11.10
C ARG A 60 19.22 -6.90 -9.77
N LEU A 61 18.38 -5.85 -9.78
CA LEU A 61 17.96 -5.18 -8.55
C LEU A 61 17.08 -6.08 -7.68
N ALA A 62 16.21 -6.89 -8.28
CA ALA A 62 15.40 -7.88 -7.57
C ALA A 62 16.27 -9.00 -6.98
N ALA A 63 17.25 -9.49 -7.73
CA ALA A 63 18.17 -10.54 -7.27
C ALA A 63 18.99 -10.14 -6.03
N VAL A 64 19.23 -8.84 -5.82
CA VAL A 64 19.92 -8.30 -4.63
C VAL A 64 18.95 -7.76 -3.57
N GLY A 65 17.64 -7.96 -3.73
CA GLY A 65 16.61 -7.55 -2.78
C GLY A 65 16.31 -6.05 -2.74
N LEU A 66 16.75 -5.26 -3.72
CA LEU A 66 16.42 -3.83 -3.80
C LEU A 66 15.05 -3.56 -4.40
N VAL A 67 14.51 -4.51 -5.17
CA VAL A 67 13.15 -4.49 -5.69
C VAL A 67 12.46 -5.76 -5.23
N ASP A 68 11.49 -5.60 -4.34
CA ASP A 68 10.67 -6.69 -3.83
C ASP A 68 9.23 -6.21 -3.74
N ASP A 69 8.40 -6.69 -4.67
CA ASP A 69 6.98 -6.32 -4.74
C ASP A 69 6.17 -6.97 -3.61
N THR A 70 6.64 -8.08 -3.03
CA THR A 70 6.00 -8.77 -1.89
C THR A 70 6.21 -7.95 -0.62
N ASP A 71 7.46 -7.62 -0.31
CA ASP A 71 7.80 -6.75 0.83
C ASP A 71 7.10 -5.38 0.71
N PHE A 72 7.10 -4.79 -0.49
CA PHE A 72 6.34 -3.56 -0.75
C PHE A 72 4.85 -3.72 -0.43
N ALA A 73 4.21 -4.81 -0.89
CA ALA A 73 2.79 -5.04 -0.69
C ALA A 73 2.44 -5.27 0.79
N GLU A 74 3.26 -6.02 1.53
CA GLU A 74 3.09 -6.25 2.97
C GLU A 74 3.14 -4.94 3.76
N GLN A 75 4.18 -4.13 3.54
CA GLN A 75 4.33 -2.83 4.18
C GLN A 75 3.18 -1.88 3.81
N TRP A 76 2.75 -1.91 2.54
CA TRP A 76 1.62 -1.11 2.07
C TRP A 76 0.32 -1.47 2.79
N VAL A 77 0.03 -2.77 2.89
CA VAL A 77 -1.16 -3.30 3.57
C VAL A 77 -1.12 -2.93 5.05
N GLN A 78 0.00 -3.17 5.73
CA GLN A 78 0.17 -2.84 7.15
C GLN A 78 -0.08 -1.35 7.40
N TYR A 79 0.57 -0.47 6.63
CA TYR A 79 0.42 0.98 6.74
C TYR A 79 -1.03 1.42 6.49
N ARG A 80 -1.68 0.92 5.44
CA ARG A 80 -3.05 1.30 5.07
C ARG A 80 -4.08 0.81 6.07
N ARG A 81 -3.91 -0.39 6.64
CA ARG A 81 -4.80 -0.89 7.69
C ARG A 81 -4.64 -0.09 8.98
N ALA A 82 -3.41 0.23 9.38
CA ALA A 82 -3.12 1.00 10.59
C ALA A 82 -3.70 2.43 10.50
N ASN A 83 -3.41 3.15 9.42
CA ASN A 83 -3.71 4.59 9.33
C ASN A 83 -5.12 4.89 8.79
N THR A 84 -5.58 4.14 7.79
CA THR A 84 -6.82 4.48 7.06
C THR A 84 -7.92 3.44 7.29
N GLY A 85 -7.55 2.22 7.69
CA GLY A 85 -8.50 1.13 7.93
C GLY A 85 -9.22 0.66 6.67
N LYS A 86 -8.50 0.60 5.53
CA LYS A 86 -9.02 0.12 4.24
C LYS A 86 -9.44 -1.36 4.32
N SER A 87 -10.46 -1.72 3.55
CA SER A 87 -10.90 -3.13 3.37
C SER A 87 -9.93 -3.91 2.50
N LYS A 88 -10.01 -5.25 2.55
CA LYS A 88 -9.20 -6.12 1.68
C LYS A 88 -9.34 -5.76 0.21
N ARG A 89 -10.57 -5.53 -0.25
CA ARG A 89 -10.86 -5.15 -1.64
C ARG A 89 -10.23 -3.81 -2.04
N ALA A 90 -10.29 -2.81 -1.17
CA ALA A 90 -9.64 -1.52 -1.45
C ALA A 90 -8.11 -1.65 -1.51
N LEU A 91 -7.53 -2.46 -0.63
CA LEU A 91 -6.09 -2.74 -0.64
C LEU A 91 -5.67 -3.43 -1.94
N ALA A 92 -6.40 -4.45 -2.38
CA ALA A 92 -6.15 -5.13 -3.65
C ALA A 92 -6.19 -4.15 -4.83
N ALA A 93 -7.19 -3.27 -4.90
CA ALA A 93 -7.30 -2.27 -5.96
C ALA A 93 -6.13 -1.27 -5.94
N GLU A 94 -5.69 -0.83 -4.75
CA GLU A 94 -4.53 0.05 -4.61
C GLU A 94 -3.25 -0.64 -5.07
N LEU A 95 -3.03 -1.91 -4.70
CA LEU A 95 -1.85 -2.69 -5.10
C LEU A 95 -1.85 -2.98 -6.61
N HIS A 96 -2.99 -3.31 -7.20
CA HIS A 96 -3.11 -3.42 -8.66
C HIS A 96 -2.78 -2.10 -9.37
N THR A 97 -3.24 -0.97 -8.83
CA THR A 97 -2.88 0.35 -9.36
C THR A 97 -1.36 0.63 -9.25
N LYS A 98 -0.70 0.01 -8.28
CA LYS A 98 0.77 0.03 -8.12
C LYS A 98 1.49 -0.97 -9.02
N GLY A 99 0.76 -1.79 -9.77
CA GLY A 99 1.31 -2.80 -10.67
C GLY A 99 1.95 -3.98 -9.93
N VAL A 100 1.51 -4.27 -8.71
CA VAL A 100 1.87 -5.50 -8.02
C VAL A 100 1.13 -6.67 -8.66
N ASP A 101 1.83 -7.78 -8.82
CA ASP A 101 1.27 -9.01 -9.42
C ASP A 101 0.11 -9.59 -8.59
N ASN A 102 -0.85 -10.22 -9.27
CA ASN A 102 -2.04 -10.76 -8.62
C ASN A 102 -1.74 -11.89 -7.63
N ASP A 103 -0.71 -12.70 -7.88
CA ASP A 103 -0.32 -13.80 -6.98
C ASP A 103 0.27 -13.25 -5.67
N VAL A 104 1.06 -12.16 -5.77
CA VAL A 104 1.57 -11.42 -4.62
C VAL A 104 0.43 -10.78 -3.83
N ILE A 105 -0.50 -10.09 -4.52
CA ILE A 105 -1.68 -9.50 -3.89
C ILE A 105 -2.51 -10.56 -3.15
N THR A 106 -2.76 -11.70 -3.80
CA THR A 106 -3.54 -12.80 -3.23
C THR A 106 -2.87 -13.35 -1.98
N THR A 107 -1.55 -13.56 -2.03
CA THR A 107 -0.75 -14.07 -0.92
C THR A 107 -0.76 -13.11 0.27
N VAL A 108 -0.41 -11.85 0.04
CA VAL A 108 -0.31 -10.83 1.11
C VAL A 108 -1.67 -10.57 1.78
N LEU A 109 -2.76 -10.65 1.01
CA LEU A 109 -4.11 -10.44 1.54
C LEU A 109 -4.77 -11.72 2.06
N ALA A 110 -4.14 -12.89 1.96
CA ALA A 110 -4.72 -14.17 2.36
C ALA A 110 -5.12 -14.19 3.84
N GLY A 111 -4.29 -13.61 4.72
CA GLY A 111 -4.55 -13.53 6.16
C GLY A 111 -5.67 -12.55 6.58
N ILE A 112 -6.30 -11.84 5.64
CA ILE A 112 -7.45 -10.98 5.91
C ILE A 112 -8.72 -11.74 5.54
N ASP A 113 -9.34 -12.36 6.54
CA ASP A 113 -10.65 -13.00 6.40
C ASP A 113 -11.81 -12.01 6.65
N ALA A 114 -13.04 -12.49 6.44
CA ALA A 114 -14.25 -11.69 6.62
C ALA A 114 -14.46 -11.25 8.08
N GLY A 115 -14.04 -12.05 9.05
CA GLY A 115 -14.14 -11.73 10.49
C GLY A 115 -13.20 -10.60 10.87
N ALA A 116 -11.94 -10.67 10.45
CA ALA A 116 -10.93 -9.64 10.62
C ALA A 116 -11.29 -8.34 9.88
N GLU A 117 -11.97 -8.44 8.74
CA GLU A 117 -12.51 -7.27 8.03
C GLU A 117 -13.67 -6.63 8.81
N ARG A 118 -14.63 -7.43 9.27
CA ARG A 118 -15.76 -6.94 10.09
C ARG A 118 -15.29 -6.30 11.39
N ALA A 119 -14.43 -6.97 12.15
CA ALA A 119 -13.90 -6.46 13.41
C ALA A 119 -13.17 -5.12 13.21
N ARG A 120 -12.47 -4.94 12.08
CA ARG A 120 -11.84 -3.65 11.75
C ARG A 120 -12.87 -2.57 11.44
N ALA A 121 -13.93 -2.88 10.69
CA ALA A 121 -15.03 -1.93 10.43
C ALA A 121 -15.68 -1.46 11.74
N GLU A 122 -15.96 -2.39 12.65
CA GLU A 122 -16.52 -2.10 13.97
C GLU A 122 -15.62 -1.19 14.80
N GLN A 123 -14.31 -1.48 14.87
CA GLN A 123 -13.34 -0.61 15.55
C GLN A 123 -13.36 0.83 15.00
N LEU A 124 -13.44 0.98 13.68
CA LEU A 124 -13.49 2.29 13.02
C LEU A 124 -14.78 3.04 13.37
N VAL A 125 -15.92 2.34 13.39
CA VAL A 125 -17.21 2.93 13.76
C VAL A 125 -17.22 3.33 15.24
N ARG A 126 -16.81 2.44 16.15
CA ARG A 126 -16.67 2.75 17.58
C ARG A 126 -15.77 3.96 17.83
N ALA A 127 -14.62 4.02 17.16
CA ALA A 127 -13.70 5.14 17.29
C ALA A 127 -14.33 6.46 16.82
N ARG A 128 -15.19 6.42 15.81
CA ARG A 128 -15.89 7.61 15.31
C ARG A 128 -17.05 8.01 16.22
N LEU A 129 -17.85 7.06 16.69
CA LEU A 129 -18.98 7.28 17.60
C LEU A 129 -18.56 7.92 18.92
N ARG A 130 -17.41 7.53 19.48
CA ARG A 130 -16.83 8.17 20.69
C ARG A 130 -16.58 9.67 20.54
N ARG A 131 -16.48 10.18 19.30
CA ARG A 131 -16.24 11.59 18.99
C ARG A 131 -17.51 12.31 18.53
N GLU A 132 -18.63 11.61 18.41
CA GLU A 132 -19.90 12.19 17.96
C GLU A 132 -20.83 12.42 19.16
N THR A 133 -21.41 13.60 19.21
CA THR A 133 -22.56 13.89 20.08
C THR A 133 -23.79 13.30 19.40
N LEU A 134 -24.40 12.31 20.05
CA LEU A 134 -25.69 11.77 19.61
C LEU A 134 -26.71 12.50 20.46
N GLY A 135 -27.54 13.33 19.83
CA GLY A 135 -28.69 13.94 20.50
C GLY A 135 -29.75 12.87 20.80
N GLU A 136 -30.73 13.23 21.61
CA GLU A 136 -31.89 12.37 21.93
C GLU A 136 -32.83 12.20 20.71
N ASP A 137 -32.65 13.03 19.67
CA ASP A 137 -33.45 13.04 18.44
C ASP A 137 -33.03 11.95 17.43
N ASN A 138 -34.00 11.14 16.99
CA ASN A 138 -33.81 10.13 15.92
C ASN A 138 -33.25 10.69 14.60
N ARG A 139 -33.45 11.98 14.32
CA ARG A 139 -32.95 12.64 13.10
C ARG A 139 -31.43 12.76 13.09
N ASP A 140 -30.82 13.04 14.26
CA ASP A 140 -29.38 13.15 14.39
C ASP A 140 -28.70 11.81 14.19
N GLU A 141 -29.33 10.74 14.66
CA GLU A 141 -28.81 9.40 14.46
C GLU A 141 -28.88 8.94 13.02
N ALA A 142 -29.99 9.16 12.32
CA ALA A 142 -30.08 8.83 10.90
C ALA A 142 -29.00 9.57 10.07
N ARG A 143 -28.67 10.80 10.45
CA ARG A 143 -27.58 11.58 9.87
C ARG A 143 -26.21 10.99 10.22
N VAL A 144 -25.96 10.57 11.45
CA VAL A 144 -24.72 9.91 11.88
C VAL A 144 -24.54 8.58 11.15
N SER A 145 -25.58 7.74 11.11
CA SER A 145 -25.59 6.45 10.40
C SER A 145 -25.17 6.61 8.94
N ARG A 146 -25.82 7.52 8.18
CA ARG A 146 -25.45 7.80 6.78
C ARG A 146 -23.98 8.22 6.63
N ARG A 147 -23.48 9.06 7.54
CA ARG A 147 -22.06 9.50 7.51
C ARG A 147 -21.10 8.35 7.78
N LEU A 148 -21.42 7.44 8.69
CA LEU A 148 -20.60 6.28 9.03
C LEU A 148 -20.59 5.24 7.92
N VAL A 149 -21.76 4.93 7.33
CA VAL A 149 -21.85 4.05 6.16
C VAL A 149 -21.03 4.62 5.00
N ALA A 150 -21.18 5.92 4.70
CA ALA A 150 -20.40 6.58 3.65
C ALA A 150 -18.89 6.57 3.95
N MET A 151 -18.49 6.70 5.21
CA MET A 151 -17.09 6.57 5.63
C MET A 151 -16.54 5.17 5.34
N LEU A 152 -17.28 4.10 5.68
CA LEU A 152 -16.87 2.72 5.39
C LEU A 152 -16.85 2.44 3.88
N ALA A 153 -17.83 2.95 3.13
CA ALA A 153 -17.85 2.81 1.67
C ALA A 153 -16.60 3.42 1.01
N ARG A 154 -16.16 4.62 1.42
CA ARG A 154 -14.90 5.24 0.94
C ARG A 154 -13.64 4.47 1.35
N ARG A 155 -13.74 3.63 2.39
CA ARG A 155 -12.68 2.70 2.80
C ARG A 155 -12.74 1.35 2.10
N GLY A 156 -13.77 1.12 1.27
CA GLY A 156 -13.91 -0.04 0.40
C GLY A 156 -14.73 -1.19 0.97
N TYR A 157 -15.32 -1.04 2.15
CA TYR A 157 -16.20 -2.06 2.72
C TYR A 157 -17.46 -2.23 1.85
N SER A 158 -17.99 -3.45 1.78
CA SER A 158 -19.25 -3.70 1.07
C SER A 158 -20.40 -2.96 1.76
N GLN A 159 -21.44 -2.66 1.00
CA GLN A 159 -22.60 -1.96 1.54
C GLN A 159 -23.27 -2.76 2.66
N THR A 160 -23.39 -4.08 2.50
CA THR A 160 -23.93 -4.99 3.51
C THR A 160 -23.15 -4.89 4.82
N VAL A 161 -21.82 -5.09 4.79
CA VAL A 161 -20.97 -5.00 5.99
C VAL A 161 -21.04 -3.62 6.62
N ALA A 162 -21.01 -2.56 5.80
CA ALA A 162 -21.07 -1.19 6.30
C ALA A 162 -22.39 -0.89 7.03
N CYS A 163 -23.53 -1.28 6.46
CA CYS A 163 -24.84 -1.09 7.09
C CYS A 163 -24.98 -1.90 8.38
N GLU A 164 -24.67 -3.20 8.33
CA GLU A 164 -24.80 -4.08 9.50
C GLU A 164 -23.95 -3.61 10.68
N VAL A 165 -22.68 -3.29 10.43
CA VAL A 165 -21.76 -2.82 11.47
C VAL A 165 -22.24 -1.50 12.06
N VAL A 166 -22.68 -0.55 11.23
CA VAL A 166 -23.14 0.75 11.74
C VAL A 166 -24.42 0.61 12.56
N ILE A 167 -25.37 -0.22 12.13
CA ILE A 167 -26.61 -0.48 12.88
C ILE A 167 -26.29 -1.11 14.24
N ALA A 168 -25.46 -2.16 14.25
CA ALA A 168 -25.08 -2.86 15.47
C ALA A 168 -24.36 -1.92 16.47
N GLU A 169 -23.40 -1.13 15.99
CA GLU A 169 -22.61 -0.24 16.85
C GLU A 169 -23.40 0.97 17.36
N LEU A 170 -24.34 1.50 16.58
CA LEU A 170 -25.26 2.54 17.06
C LEU A 170 -26.18 2.01 18.16
N ALA A 171 -26.73 0.80 18.00
CA ALA A 171 -27.52 0.16 19.04
C ALA A 171 -26.71 -0.07 20.33
N ALA A 172 -25.47 -0.55 20.21
CA ALA A 172 -24.58 -0.74 21.35
C ALA A 172 -24.16 0.59 22.02
N GLU A 173 -23.96 1.66 21.24
CA GLU A 173 -23.66 3.00 21.76
C GLU A 173 -24.84 3.60 22.52
N ARG A 174 -26.08 3.38 22.05
CA ARG A 174 -27.30 3.81 22.77
C ARG A 174 -27.38 3.16 24.14
N GLU A 175 -27.19 1.85 24.21
CA GLU A 175 -27.25 1.12 25.48
C GLU A 175 -26.18 1.62 26.45
N ARG A 176 -24.96 1.86 25.97
CA ARG A 176 -23.87 2.42 26.78
C ARG A 176 -24.12 3.83 27.33
N ARG A 177 -25.04 4.60 26.74
CA ARG A 177 -25.39 5.96 27.19
C ARG A 177 -26.64 6.00 28.07
N ARG A 178 -27.39 4.89 28.13
CA ARG A 178 -28.57 4.74 29.02
C ARG A 178 -28.18 4.34 30.43
N VAL A 179 -27.02 3.69 30.59
CA VAL A 179 -26.38 3.35 31.87
C VAL A 179 -25.58 4.55 32.38
#